data_AF-A0A9D5QH52-F1
#
_entry.id   AF-A0A9D5QH52-F1
#
_cell.length_a   1.000
_cell.length_b   1.000
_cell.length_c   1.000
_cell.angle_alpha   90.00
_cell.angle_beta   90.00
_cell.angle_gamma   90.00
#
_symmetry.space_group_name_H-M   'P 1'
#
loop_
_entity.id
_entity.type
_entity.pdbx_description
1 polymer ?
#
loop_
_entity_poly.entity_id
_entity_poly.type
_entity_poly.pdbx_seq_one_letter_code
_entity_poly.pdbx_strand_id
1 'polypeptide(L)'
;NDQVRFELTYMALDPSLGIIAPWKDPRWTLHSREDCIAYAEKHGIPISQSKKRIYSEDRNIWHISHEGGDLEDPKNEPPDGVYTLSSTIERAPDAAEYVTIGFERGTPVAIDGKKLSPVALLERLNAMGAAHGVGHADMVENRLVGIKSRGVYETPGGSILYAAHRELEHLVLDRDTLHCKQALALRYAELVYDGKWFSPLREALDAFVAATQEDVTGEVRLKLYKGNICPAGVTAPKSLYLEDLASFADTDLYDQKDAAGFIRCFGLPLKVRGLVERAKGRGKQ
;
A
#
# COMPACT_ATOMS: atom_id res chain seq x y z
N ASN A 1 17.63 0.19 -2.50
CA ASN A 1 17.07 -1.13 -2.92
C ASN A 1 17.12 -1.32 -4.43
N ASP A 2 17.09 -0.25 -5.24
CA ASP A 2 16.91 -0.37 -6.69
C ASP A 2 18.01 -1.14 -7.42
N GLN A 3 19.28 -1.01 -7.01
CA GLN A 3 20.36 -1.85 -7.58
C GLN A 3 20.03 -3.35 -7.49
N VAL A 4 19.42 -3.81 -6.40
CA VAL A 4 19.01 -5.21 -6.25
C VAL A 4 17.86 -5.52 -7.20
N ARG A 5 16.85 -4.65 -7.27
CA ARG A 5 15.67 -4.84 -8.14
C ARG A 5 16.06 -4.92 -9.62
N PHE A 6 16.93 -4.02 -10.08
CA PHE A 6 17.42 -4.00 -11.45
C PHE A 6 18.26 -5.24 -11.76
N GLU A 7 19.27 -5.54 -10.94
CA GLU A 7 20.20 -6.63 -11.24
C GLU A 7 19.53 -8.00 -11.14
N LEU A 8 18.66 -8.24 -10.16
CA LEU A 8 17.86 -9.46 -10.08
C LEU A 8 16.94 -9.61 -11.29
N THR A 9 16.36 -8.50 -11.78
CA THR A 9 15.54 -8.51 -12.99
C THR A 9 16.35 -8.89 -14.22
N TYR A 10 17.53 -8.28 -14.41
CA TYR A 10 18.39 -8.61 -15.54
C TYR A 10 18.83 -10.08 -15.50
N MET A 11 19.26 -10.57 -14.33
CA MET A 11 19.63 -11.98 -14.15
C MET A 11 18.47 -12.93 -14.41
N ALA A 12 17.24 -12.55 -14.03
CA ALA A 12 16.06 -13.37 -14.24
C ALA A 12 15.60 -13.41 -15.71
N LEU A 13 15.74 -12.30 -16.44
CA LEU A 13 15.29 -12.20 -17.84
C LEU A 13 16.33 -12.69 -18.84
N ASP A 14 17.60 -12.33 -18.64
CA ASP A 14 18.71 -12.76 -19.47
C ASP A 14 20.03 -12.77 -18.66
N PRO A 15 20.41 -13.91 -18.07
CA PRO A 15 21.63 -14.01 -17.27
C PRO A 15 22.93 -13.92 -18.09
N SER A 16 22.86 -13.88 -19.42
CA SER A 16 24.05 -13.72 -20.27
C SER A 16 24.52 -12.27 -20.37
N LEU A 17 23.67 -11.31 -20.00
CA LEU A 17 23.98 -9.89 -20.04
C LEU A 17 25.06 -9.53 -19.01
N GLY A 18 26.10 -8.83 -19.47
CA GLY A 18 27.08 -8.19 -18.58
C GLY A 18 26.46 -6.99 -17.86
N ILE A 19 26.47 -6.99 -16.52
CA ILE A 19 25.95 -5.89 -15.71
C ILE A 19 27.10 -4.89 -15.44
N ILE A 20 26.95 -3.67 -15.94
CA ILE A 20 27.86 -2.55 -15.65
C ILE A 20 27.15 -1.58 -14.72
N ALA A 21 27.61 -1.50 -13.47
CA ALA A 21 27.06 -0.61 -12.45
C ALA A 21 28.16 0.35 -11.96
N PRO A 22 28.27 1.57 -12.53
CA PRO A 22 29.39 2.48 -12.26
C PRO A 22 29.63 2.75 -10.78
N TRP A 23 28.58 2.97 -9.98
CA TRP A 23 28.68 3.20 -8.54
C TRP A 23 29.30 2.06 -7.72
N LYS A 24 29.42 0.86 -8.30
CA LYS A 24 30.07 -0.32 -7.70
C LYS A 24 31.41 -0.67 -8.35
N ASP A 25 31.77 0.02 -9.43
CA ASP A 25 33.00 -0.24 -10.17
C ASP A 25 34.18 0.47 -9.47
N PRO A 26 35.26 -0.24 -9.11
CA PRO A 26 36.42 0.39 -8.47
C PRO A 26 37.13 1.43 -9.34
N ARG A 27 36.87 1.46 -10.65
CA ARG A 27 37.39 2.47 -11.58
C ARG A 27 36.57 3.77 -11.55
N TRP A 28 35.38 3.73 -10.95
CA TRP A 28 34.53 4.91 -10.81
C TRP A 28 35.03 5.80 -9.68
N THR A 29 35.25 7.08 -9.98
CA THR A 29 35.90 8.05 -9.08
C THR A 29 35.00 9.21 -8.67
N LEU A 30 33.72 9.21 -9.10
CA LEU A 30 32.74 10.19 -8.68
C LEU A 30 31.99 9.64 -7.46
N HIS A 31 32.11 10.30 -6.31
CA HIS A 31 31.61 9.80 -5.03
C HIS A 31 30.49 10.66 -4.44
N SER A 32 30.26 11.84 -5.00
CA SER A 32 29.26 12.79 -4.53
C SER A 32 28.51 13.46 -5.68
N ARG A 33 27.40 14.13 -5.34
CA ARG A 33 26.66 14.96 -6.28
C ARG A 33 27.54 16.11 -6.79
N GLU A 34 28.37 16.66 -5.93
CA GLU A 34 29.33 17.72 -6.22
C GLU A 34 30.38 17.25 -7.24
N ASP A 35 30.91 16.03 -7.08
CA ASP A 35 31.85 15.44 -8.06
C ASP A 35 31.18 15.28 -9.43
N CYS A 36 29.93 14.81 -9.46
CA CYS A 36 29.17 14.67 -10.70
C CYS A 36 28.91 16.02 -11.39
N ILE A 37 28.59 17.07 -10.63
CA ILE A 37 28.41 18.44 -11.16
C ILE A 37 29.74 18.98 -11.71
N ALA A 38 30.83 18.86 -10.96
CA ALA A 38 32.15 19.32 -11.39
C ALA A 38 32.64 18.56 -12.64
N TYR A 39 32.37 17.26 -12.71
CA TYR A 39 32.62 16.45 -13.90
C TYR A 39 31.80 16.96 -15.09
N ALA A 40 30.50 17.20 -14.91
CA ALA A 40 29.64 17.74 -15.95
C ALA A 40 30.12 19.11 -16.46
N GLU A 41 30.47 20.04 -15.56
CA GLU A 41 31.00 21.36 -15.90
C GLU A 41 32.33 21.26 -16.67
N LYS A 42 33.29 20.46 -16.15
CA LYS A 42 34.60 20.24 -16.79
C LYS A 42 34.46 19.67 -18.20
N HIS A 43 33.46 18.84 -18.43
CA HIS A 43 33.23 18.17 -19.71
C HIS A 43 32.16 18.86 -20.58
N GLY A 44 31.63 20.01 -20.18
CA GLY A 44 30.62 20.75 -20.93
C GLY A 44 29.29 20.00 -21.08
N ILE A 45 28.95 19.12 -20.15
CA ILE A 45 27.70 18.35 -20.14
C ILE A 45 26.60 19.25 -19.53
N PRO A 46 25.56 19.62 -20.29
CA PRO A 46 24.49 20.45 -19.77
C PRO A 46 23.66 19.66 -18.75
N ILE A 47 23.57 20.17 -17.53
CA ILE A 47 22.72 19.61 -16.46
C ILE A 47 21.74 20.66 -15.95
N SER A 48 20.54 20.22 -15.57
CA SER A 48 19.48 21.09 -15.03
C SER A 48 19.56 21.26 -13.50
N GLN A 49 20.31 20.36 -12.86
CA GLN A 49 20.45 20.28 -11.42
C GLN A 49 21.20 21.50 -10.90
N SER A 50 20.52 22.29 -10.08
CA SER A 50 21.15 23.34 -9.30
C SER A 50 21.41 22.88 -7.86
N LYS A 51 22.25 23.61 -7.12
CA LYS A 51 22.44 23.43 -5.68
C LYS A 51 21.16 23.66 -4.85
N LYS A 52 20.07 24.18 -5.46
CA LYS A 52 18.82 24.56 -4.75
C LYS A 52 17.80 23.41 -4.63
N ARG A 53 17.86 22.40 -5.49
CA ARG A 53 16.98 21.21 -5.39
C ARG A 53 17.70 20.15 -4.56
N ILE A 54 17.45 20.18 -3.25
CA ILE A 54 18.19 19.42 -2.26
C ILE A 54 17.75 17.95 -2.16
N TYR A 55 16.48 17.65 -2.48
CA TYR A 55 15.95 16.28 -2.40
C TYR A 55 16.28 15.45 -3.63
N SER A 56 16.51 14.16 -3.39
CA SER A 56 16.46 13.12 -4.40
C SER A 56 15.01 12.70 -4.57
N GLU A 57 14.48 12.90 -5.78
CA GLU A 57 13.10 12.57 -6.15
C GLU A 57 13.10 11.38 -7.11
N ASP A 58 12.27 10.37 -6.85
CA ASP A 58 11.91 9.35 -7.83
C ASP A 58 10.40 9.38 -8.06
N ARG A 59 9.98 9.64 -9.30
CA ARG A 59 8.58 9.86 -9.67
C ARG A 59 8.18 8.97 -10.82
N ASN A 60 7.03 8.32 -10.67
CA ASN A 60 6.29 7.67 -11.73
C ASN A 60 4.80 8.04 -11.62
N ILE A 61 3.93 7.36 -12.38
CA ILE A 61 2.49 7.67 -12.37
C ILE A 61 1.81 7.27 -11.04
N TRP A 62 2.41 6.33 -10.30
CA TRP A 62 1.85 5.75 -9.09
C TRP A 62 2.17 6.58 -7.86
N HIS A 63 3.41 7.09 -7.76
CA HIS A 63 3.88 7.86 -6.63
C HIS A 63 5.09 8.73 -6.95
N ILE A 64 5.46 9.58 -5.99
CA ILE A 64 6.80 10.15 -5.84
C ILE A 64 7.38 9.78 -4.48
N SER A 65 8.70 9.62 -4.40
CA SER A 65 9.46 9.56 -3.16
C SER A 65 10.42 10.75 -3.06
N HIS A 66 10.68 11.17 -1.82
CA HIS A 66 11.59 12.26 -1.46
C HIS A 66 12.54 11.77 -0.38
N GLU A 67 13.83 11.89 -0.64
CA GLU A 67 14.89 11.51 0.30
C GLU A 67 16.06 12.51 0.25
N GLY A 68 16.91 12.47 1.29
CA GLY A 68 18.11 13.29 1.41
C GLY A 68 17.87 14.66 2.03
N GLY A 69 18.95 15.41 2.21
CA GLY A 69 18.90 16.75 2.81
C GLY A 69 18.45 16.70 4.27
N ASP A 70 17.59 17.63 4.67
CA ASP A 70 17.06 17.72 6.04
C ASP A 70 16.12 16.56 6.44
N LEU A 71 15.60 15.78 5.48
CA LEU A 71 14.82 14.58 5.77
C LEU A 71 15.66 13.45 6.37
N GLU A 72 16.99 13.48 6.23
CA GLU A 72 17.87 12.45 6.79
C GLU A 72 17.86 12.43 8.32
N ASP A 73 17.55 13.55 8.99
CA ASP A 73 17.26 13.57 10.42
C ASP A 73 15.77 13.29 10.65
N PRO A 74 15.39 12.13 11.21
CA PRO A 74 13.99 11.77 11.45
C PRO A 74 13.30 12.66 12.49
N LYS A 75 14.01 13.56 13.17
CA LYS A 75 13.40 14.56 14.06
C LYS A 75 12.80 15.75 13.31
N ASN A 76 13.23 15.99 12.08
CA ASN A 76 12.75 17.13 11.30
C ASN A 76 11.38 16.80 10.70
N GLU A 77 10.40 17.67 10.90
CA GLU A 77 9.13 17.61 10.16
C GLU A 77 9.39 17.81 8.66
N PRO A 78 8.72 17.08 7.75
CA PRO A 78 8.83 17.34 6.33
C PRO A 78 8.36 18.77 6.00
N PRO A 79 9.19 19.63 5.38
CA PRO A 79 8.77 20.98 5.06
C PRO A 79 7.73 20.96 3.93
N ASP A 80 6.79 21.92 3.90
CA ASP A 80 5.77 22.06 2.85
C ASP A 80 6.30 21.87 1.42
N GLY A 81 7.51 22.37 1.15
CA GLY A 81 8.14 22.32 -0.16
C GLY A 81 8.58 20.93 -0.63
N VAL A 82 8.54 19.91 0.25
CA VAL A 82 8.76 18.51 -0.12
C VAL A 82 7.60 17.96 -0.93
N TYR A 83 6.37 18.42 -0.67
CA TYR A 83 5.17 17.93 -1.35
C TYR A 83 5.04 18.62 -2.71
N THR A 84 5.37 17.91 -3.78
CA THR A 84 5.43 18.47 -5.13
C THR A 84 4.29 17.98 -6.03
N LEU A 85 3.63 16.89 -5.66
CA LEU A 85 2.45 16.39 -6.37
C LEU A 85 1.14 16.88 -5.76
N SER A 86 1.12 17.09 -4.45
CA SER A 86 -0.11 17.24 -3.69
C SER A 86 -0.08 18.43 -2.73
N SER A 87 -1.27 18.90 -2.37
CA SER A 87 -1.44 19.95 -1.38
C SER A 87 -1.06 19.44 0.00
N THR A 88 -0.54 20.32 0.86
CA THR A 88 -0.44 20.02 2.30
C THR A 88 -1.83 19.94 2.92
N ILE A 89 -1.94 19.32 4.10
CA ILE A 89 -3.22 19.15 4.81
C ILE A 89 -3.84 20.52 5.13
N GLU A 90 -3.02 21.51 5.48
CA GLU A 90 -3.42 22.88 5.80
C GLU A 90 -3.96 23.61 4.58
N ARG A 91 -3.41 23.33 3.40
CA ARG A 91 -3.79 23.99 2.13
C ARG A 91 -4.86 23.23 1.35
N ALA A 92 -5.16 21.99 1.72
CA ALA A 92 -6.23 21.21 1.13
C ALA A 92 -7.61 21.89 1.35
N PRO A 93 -8.56 21.74 0.41
CA PRO A 93 -9.88 22.36 0.50
C PRO A 93 -10.64 22.06 1.81
N ASP A 94 -11.39 23.05 2.30
CA ASP A 94 -12.31 22.89 3.44
C ASP A 94 -13.63 22.18 3.07
N ALA A 95 -13.87 21.96 1.78
CA ALA A 95 -14.98 21.16 1.29
C ALA A 95 -14.51 19.74 0.97
N ALA A 96 -15.19 18.74 1.52
CA ALA A 96 -14.93 17.34 1.17
C ALA A 96 -15.39 17.00 -0.25
N GLU A 97 -14.70 16.07 -0.89
CA GLU A 97 -15.05 15.54 -2.21
C GLU A 97 -15.42 14.07 -2.10
N TYR A 98 -16.47 13.65 -2.82
CA TYR A 98 -16.87 12.25 -2.89
C TYR A 98 -16.44 11.66 -4.21
N VAL A 99 -16.02 10.40 -4.19
CA VAL A 99 -15.67 9.63 -5.38
C VAL A 99 -16.27 8.23 -5.28
N THR A 100 -16.90 7.76 -6.35
CA THR A 100 -17.34 6.36 -6.46
C THR A 100 -16.46 5.63 -7.46
N ILE A 101 -15.87 4.52 -7.05
CA ILE A 101 -14.97 3.70 -7.88
C ILE A 101 -15.66 2.38 -8.17
N GLY A 102 -15.82 2.07 -9.46
CA GLY A 102 -16.37 0.79 -9.92
C GLY A 102 -15.24 -0.21 -10.18
N PHE A 103 -15.45 -1.45 -9.74
CA PHE A 103 -14.52 -2.57 -9.90
C PHE A 103 -15.18 -3.72 -10.66
N GLU A 104 -14.39 -4.39 -11.50
CA GLU A 104 -14.71 -5.67 -12.14
C GLU A 104 -13.58 -6.65 -11.81
N ARG A 105 -13.92 -7.75 -11.11
CA ARG A 105 -12.98 -8.82 -10.71
C ARG A 105 -11.69 -8.28 -10.05
N GLY A 106 -11.84 -7.39 -9.07
CA GLY A 106 -10.75 -6.75 -8.34
C GLY A 106 -10.06 -5.60 -9.09
N THR A 107 -10.36 -5.38 -10.37
CA THR A 107 -9.73 -4.33 -11.18
C THR A 107 -10.62 -3.08 -11.22
N PRO A 108 -10.11 -1.88 -10.90
CA PRO A 108 -10.87 -0.65 -11.03
C PRO A 108 -11.11 -0.33 -12.52
N VAL A 109 -12.36 -0.04 -12.89
CA VAL A 109 -12.78 0.19 -14.29
C VAL A 109 -13.50 1.52 -14.51
N ALA A 110 -14.00 2.16 -13.45
CA ALA A 110 -14.79 3.38 -13.56
C ALA A 110 -14.63 4.31 -12.36
N ILE A 111 -14.87 5.61 -12.60
CA ILE A 111 -15.02 6.65 -11.57
C ILE A 111 -16.33 7.39 -11.83
N ASP A 112 -17.16 7.55 -10.80
CA ASP A 112 -18.45 8.23 -10.84
C ASP A 112 -19.34 7.76 -12.01
N GLY A 113 -19.40 6.44 -12.22
CA GLY A 113 -20.17 5.79 -13.28
C GLY A 113 -19.56 5.88 -14.68
N LYS A 114 -18.42 6.55 -14.87
CA LYS A 114 -17.73 6.69 -16.16
C LYS A 114 -16.59 5.69 -16.27
N LYS A 115 -16.66 4.80 -17.28
CA LYS A 115 -15.56 3.88 -17.60
C LYS A 115 -14.33 4.65 -18.06
N LEU A 116 -13.16 4.29 -17.54
CA LEU A 116 -11.89 4.93 -17.85
C LEU A 116 -10.84 3.86 -18.15
N SER A 117 -9.84 4.20 -18.97
CA SER A 117 -8.65 3.35 -19.10
C SER A 117 -7.85 3.36 -17.80
N PRO A 118 -7.04 2.33 -17.51
CA PRO A 118 -6.31 2.24 -16.23
C PRO A 118 -5.47 3.48 -15.91
N VAL A 119 -4.77 4.05 -16.90
CA VAL A 119 -3.95 5.26 -16.72
C VAL A 119 -4.82 6.48 -16.44
N ALA A 120 -5.86 6.72 -17.24
CA ALA A 120 -6.75 7.87 -17.05
C ALA A 120 -7.50 7.81 -15.71
N LEU A 121 -7.85 6.60 -15.26
CA LEU A 121 -8.44 6.34 -13.96
C LEU A 121 -7.47 6.74 -12.84
N LEU A 122 -6.23 6.24 -12.89
CA LEU A 122 -5.22 6.57 -11.88
C LEU A 122 -4.87 8.07 -11.89
N GLU A 123 -4.70 8.69 -13.05
CA GLU A 123 -4.45 10.14 -13.15
C GLU A 123 -5.57 10.96 -12.55
N ARG A 124 -6.83 10.56 -12.76
CA ARG A 124 -7.99 11.21 -12.16
C ARG A 124 -7.98 11.09 -10.65
N LEU A 125 -7.73 9.90 -10.11
CA LEU A 125 -7.62 9.69 -8.66
C LEU A 125 -6.40 10.40 -8.07
N ASN A 126 -5.29 10.46 -8.78
CA ASN A 126 -4.12 11.24 -8.39
C ASN A 126 -4.47 12.71 -8.27
N ALA A 127 -5.16 13.30 -9.25
CA ALA A 127 -5.55 14.70 -9.20
C ALA A 127 -6.49 15.01 -8.03
N MET A 128 -7.51 14.16 -7.80
CA MET A 128 -8.44 14.30 -6.68
C MET A 128 -7.72 14.14 -5.34
N GLY A 129 -6.97 13.04 -5.16
CA GLY A 129 -6.23 12.78 -3.94
C GLY A 129 -5.18 13.87 -3.64
N ALA A 130 -4.46 14.32 -4.66
CA ALA A 130 -3.47 15.38 -4.53
C ALA A 130 -4.08 16.71 -4.10
N ALA A 131 -5.25 17.08 -4.63
CA ALA A 131 -5.95 18.29 -4.20
C ALA A 131 -6.30 18.24 -2.71
N HIS A 132 -6.65 17.07 -2.19
CA HIS A 132 -7.00 16.86 -0.78
C HIS A 132 -5.83 16.46 0.12
N GLY A 133 -4.58 16.43 -0.36
CA GLY A 133 -3.41 16.00 0.43
C GLY A 133 -3.44 14.52 0.85
N VAL A 134 -4.17 13.69 0.11
CA VAL A 134 -4.30 12.26 0.38
C VAL A 134 -3.04 11.51 -0.08
N GLY A 135 -2.65 10.50 0.70
CA GLY A 135 -1.58 9.57 0.33
C GLY A 135 -0.18 10.06 0.66
N HIS A 136 -0.05 11.02 1.59
CA HIS A 136 1.22 11.35 2.23
C HIS A 136 1.64 10.24 3.18
N ALA A 137 2.88 9.79 3.08
CA ALA A 137 3.50 8.91 4.06
C ALA A 137 4.91 9.39 4.40
N ASP A 138 5.22 9.49 5.69
CA ASP A 138 6.56 9.76 6.21
C ASP A 138 6.96 8.57 7.08
N MET A 139 8.04 7.88 6.71
CA MET A 139 8.44 6.66 7.39
C MET A 139 9.95 6.44 7.42
N VAL A 140 10.39 5.79 8.49
CA VAL A 140 11.71 5.14 8.55
C VAL A 140 11.54 3.69 8.13
N GLU A 141 12.06 3.34 6.96
CA GLU A 141 12.00 2.01 6.38
C GLU A 141 13.27 1.18 6.64
N ASN A 142 13.15 -0.15 6.53
CA ASN A 142 14.27 -1.08 6.60
C ASN A 142 14.67 -1.49 5.18
N ARG A 143 15.81 -1.01 4.71
CA ARG A 143 16.32 -1.41 3.39
C ARG A 143 16.82 -2.84 3.45
N LEU A 144 16.69 -3.56 2.34
CA LEU A 144 17.13 -4.95 2.22
C LEU A 144 18.61 -5.12 2.54
N VAL A 145 19.42 -4.11 2.23
CA VAL A 145 20.86 -4.08 2.49
C VAL A 145 21.22 -3.87 3.97
N GLY A 146 20.23 -3.85 4.88
CA GLY A 146 20.43 -3.87 6.33
C GLY A 146 20.50 -2.51 7.02
N ILE A 147 20.30 -1.41 6.28
CA ILE A 147 20.27 -0.05 6.83
C ILE A 147 18.84 0.47 6.97
N LYS A 148 18.66 1.43 7.89
CA LYS A 148 17.44 2.24 7.94
C LYS A 148 17.58 3.45 7.04
N SER A 149 16.48 3.86 6.43
CA SER A 149 16.38 5.10 5.66
C SER A 149 15.06 5.78 5.99
N ARG A 150 15.02 7.11 5.99
CA ARG A 150 13.77 7.86 6.03
C ARG A 150 13.39 8.29 4.62
N GLY A 151 12.12 8.19 4.29
CA GLY A 151 11.56 8.67 3.03
C GLY A 151 10.17 9.28 3.23
N VAL A 152 9.88 10.32 2.45
CA VAL A 152 8.56 10.94 2.37
C VAL A 152 7.97 10.60 1.00
N TYR A 153 6.72 10.15 0.97
CA TYR A 153 6.07 9.64 -0.23
C TYR A 153 4.73 10.34 -0.47
N GLU A 154 4.39 10.56 -1.73
CA GLU A 154 3.06 11.00 -2.15
C GLU A 154 2.49 9.96 -3.13
N THR A 155 1.46 9.22 -2.69
CA THR A 155 0.81 8.13 -3.46
C THR A 155 -0.71 8.34 -3.52
N PRO A 156 -1.22 9.47 -4.07
CA PRO A 156 -2.62 9.85 -3.90
C PRO A 156 -3.62 8.85 -4.47
N GLY A 157 -3.53 8.55 -5.77
CA GLY A 157 -4.45 7.63 -6.44
C GLY A 157 -4.27 6.19 -5.96
N GLY A 158 -3.03 5.76 -5.69
CA GLY A 158 -2.76 4.44 -5.13
C GLY A 158 -3.36 4.25 -3.73
N SER A 159 -3.28 5.24 -2.84
CA SER A 159 -3.91 5.19 -1.52
C SER A 159 -5.44 5.11 -1.61
N ILE A 160 -6.05 5.85 -2.53
CA ILE A 160 -7.50 5.81 -2.78
C ILE A 160 -7.91 4.42 -3.30
N LEU A 161 -7.19 3.87 -4.28
CA LEU A 161 -7.47 2.53 -4.82
C LEU A 161 -7.31 1.45 -3.75
N TYR A 162 -6.25 1.52 -2.93
CA TYR A 162 -6.02 0.58 -1.85
C TYR A 162 -7.16 0.59 -0.83
N ALA A 163 -7.61 1.79 -0.41
CA ALA A 163 -8.75 1.93 0.49
C ALA A 163 -10.04 1.40 -0.14
N ALA A 164 -10.34 1.77 -1.38
CA ALA A 164 -11.55 1.35 -2.07
C ALA A 164 -11.61 -0.17 -2.24
N HIS A 165 -10.53 -0.77 -2.75
CA HIS A 165 -10.42 -2.21 -2.97
C HIS A 165 -10.65 -3.00 -1.69
N ARG A 166 -10.04 -2.56 -0.57
CA ARG A 166 -10.23 -3.17 0.74
C ARG A 166 -11.69 -3.17 1.20
N GLU A 167 -12.41 -2.05 1.05
CA GLU A 167 -13.82 -1.97 1.45
C GLU A 167 -14.70 -2.91 0.62
N LEU A 168 -14.40 -3.09 -0.67
CA LEU A 168 -15.11 -4.05 -1.51
C LEU A 168 -14.83 -5.50 -1.08
N GLU A 169 -13.58 -5.83 -0.76
CA GLU A 169 -13.23 -7.16 -0.25
C GLU A 169 -13.88 -7.50 1.08
N HIS A 170 -14.03 -6.53 1.98
CA HIS A 170 -14.77 -6.73 3.24
C HIS A 170 -16.23 -7.14 3.01
N LEU A 171 -16.83 -6.70 1.91
CA LEU A 171 -18.22 -7.03 1.56
C LEU A 171 -18.35 -8.38 0.85
N VAL A 172 -17.34 -8.77 0.07
CA VAL A 172 -17.44 -9.88 -0.90
C VAL A 172 -16.71 -11.15 -0.44
N LEU A 173 -15.62 -11.04 0.32
CA LEU A 173 -14.83 -12.20 0.73
C LEU A 173 -15.32 -12.77 2.05
N ASP A 174 -15.33 -14.10 2.17
CA ASP A 174 -15.58 -14.74 3.44
C ASP A 174 -14.43 -14.46 4.43
N ARG A 175 -14.71 -14.63 5.72
CA ARG A 175 -13.80 -14.29 6.82
C ARG A 175 -12.44 -14.98 6.72
N ASP A 176 -12.41 -16.27 6.45
CA ASP A 176 -11.16 -17.06 6.51
C ASP A 176 -10.30 -16.77 5.28
N THR A 177 -10.92 -16.66 4.10
CA THR A 177 -10.25 -16.23 2.88
C THR A 177 -9.66 -14.84 3.02
N LEU A 178 -10.43 -13.86 3.54
CA LEU A 178 -9.96 -12.49 3.77
C LEU A 178 -8.75 -12.45 4.72
N HIS A 179 -8.84 -13.15 5.86
CA HIS A 179 -7.74 -13.20 6.83
C HIS A 179 -6.47 -13.85 6.25
N CYS A 180 -6.61 -14.95 5.51
CA CYS A 180 -5.49 -15.60 4.83
C CYS A 180 -4.86 -14.65 3.79
N LYS A 181 -5.70 -14.00 2.97
CA LYS A 181 -5.25 -13.04 1.96
C LYS A 181 -4.49 -11.87 2.57
N GLN A 182 -4.92 -11.34 3.71
CA GLN A 182 -4.21 -10.25 4.40
C GLN A 182 -2.78 -10.65 4.79
N ALA A 183 -2.59 -11.85 5.31
CA ALA A 183 -1.25 -12.37 5.65
C ALA A 183 -0.38 -12.56 4.39
N LEU A 184 -0.95 -13.12 3.32
CA LEU A 184 -0.24 -13.36 2.06
C LEU A 184 0.10 -12.05 1.33
N ALA A 185 -0.75 -11.02 1.44
CA ALA A 185 -0.48 -9.70 0.86
C ALA A 185 0.77 -9.03 1.45
N LEU A 186 1.02 -9.21 2.76
CA LEU A 186 2.27 -8.74 3.38
C LEU A 186 3.48 -9.44 2.78
N ARG A 187 3.40 -10.77 2.64
CA ARG A 187 4.47 -11.55 2.01
C ARG A 187 4.70 -11.15 0.56
N TYR A 188 3.64 -10.84 -0.19
CA TYR A 188 3.72 -10.33 -1.55
C TYR A 188 4.50 -9.01 -1.59
N ALA A 189 4.13 -8.05 -0.72
CA ALA A 189 4.78 -6.75 -0.64
C ALA A 189 6.28 -6.87 -0.33
N GLU A 190 6.68 -7.77 0.57
CA GLU A 190 8.09 -8.07 0.86
C GLU A 190 8.84 -8.54 -0.38
N LEU A 191 8.28 -9.48 -1.16
CA LEU A 191 8.92 -9.97 -2.38
C LEU A 191 9.14 -8.86 -3.41
N VAL A 192 8.14 -7.97 -3.58
CA VAL A 192 8.25 -6.82 -4.48
C VAL A 192 9.32 -5.85 -3.97
N TYR A 193 9.30 -5.52 -2.68
CA TYR A 193 10.29 -4.62 -2.07
C TYR A 193 11.72 -5.14 -2.22
N ASP A 194 11.92 -6.45 -2.03
CA ASP A 194 13.18 -7.17 -2.15
C ASP A 194 13.69 -7.33 -3.60
N GLY A 195 12.91 -6.94 -4.61
CA GLY A 195 13.25 -7.11 -6.03
C GLY A 195 13.04 -8.54 -6.57
N LYS A 196 12.30 -9.38 -5.85
CA LYS A 196 12.00 -10.77 -6.22
C LYS A 196 10.74 -10.87 -7.10
N TRP A 197 10.55 -9.90 -8.00
CA TRP A 197 9.40 -9.87 -8.91
C TRP A 197 9.33 -11.15 -9.75
N PHE A 198 10.43 -11.59 -10.33
CA PHE A 198 10.47 -12.81 -11.17
C PHE A 198 10.62 -14.12 -10.36
N SER A 199 10.22 -14.13 -9.09
CA SER A 199 10.28 -15.34 -8.26
C SER A 199 9.04 -16.22 -8.45
N PRO A 200 9.18 -17.58 -8.44
CA PRO A 200 8.03 -18.48 -8.50
C PRO A 200 7.03 -18.30 -7.35
N LEU A 201 7.51 -17.88 -6.17
CA LEU A 201 6.62 -17.62 -5.04
C LEU A 201 5.68 -16.44 -5.33
N ARG A 202 6.14 -15.37 -5.97
CA ARG A 202 5.27 -14.24 -6.37
C ARG A 202 4.21 -14.71 -7.35
N GLU A 203 4.55 -15.56 -8.32
CA GLU A 203 3.58 -16.14 -9.28
C GLU A 203 2.53 -17.02 -8.60
N ALA A 204 2.92 -17.84 -7.63
CA ALA A 204 1.99 -18.64 -6.85
C ALA A 204 1.03 -17.74 -6.04
N LEU A 205 1.52 -16.63 -5.50
CA LEU A 205 0.69 -15.65 -4.81
C LEU A 205 -0.24 -14.89 -5.78
N ASP A 206 0.20 -14.57 -6.99
CA ASP A 206 -0.67 -13.98 -8.04
C ASP A 206 -1.85 -14.91 -8.36
N ALA A 207 -1.61 -16.22 -8.47
CA ALA A 207 -2.66 -17.20 -8.73
C ALA A 207 -3.67 -17.26 -7.56
N PHE A 208 -3.18 -17.22 -6.31
CA PHE A 208 -4.04 -17.11 -5.13
C PHE A 208 -4.88 -15.82 -5.19
N VAL A 209 -4.26 -14.67 -5.44
CA VAL A 209 -4.96 -13.38 -5.52
C VAL A 209 -6.00 -13.42 -6.64
N ALA A 210 -5.66 -13.89 -7.84
CA ALA A 210 -6.58 -13.99 -8.97
C ALA A 210 -7.84 -14.80 -8.63
N ALA A 211 -7.70 -15.92 -7.91
CA ALA A 211 -8.83 -16.71 -7.44
C ALA A 211 -9.71 -15.93 -6.44
N THR A 212 -9.10 -15.21 -5.49
CA THR A 212 -9.87 -14.38 -4.54
C THR A 212 -10.60 -13.22 -5.22
N GLN A 213 -10.14 -12.74 -6.37
CA GLN A 213 -10.71 -11.57 -7.03
C GLN A 213 -11.89 -11.88 -7.94
N GLU A 214 -12.25 -13.14 -8.16
CA GLU A 214 -13.29 -13.55 -9.13
C GLU A 214 -14.63 -12.83 -8.92
N ASP A 215 -15.02 -12.66 -7.66
CA ASP A 215 -16.31 -12.09 -7.28
C ASP A 215 -16.23 -10.64 -6.80
N VAL A 216 -15.03 -10.06 -6.73
CA VAL A 216 -14.75 -8.70 -6.23
C VAL A 216 -15.14 -7.66 -7.30
N THR A 217 -16.44 -7.57 -7.54
CA THR A 217 -17.08 -6.67 -8.50
C THR A 217 -18.11 -5.84 -7.74
N GLY A 218 -18.15 -4.52 -7.97
CA GLY A 218 -19.01 -3.62 -7.21
C GLY A 218 -18.59 -2.16 -7.29
N GLU A 219 -19.22 -1.32 -6.49
CA GLU A 219 -18.92 0.12 -6.41
C GLU A 219 -18.58 0.51 -4.97
N VAL A 220 -17.55 1.34 -4.80
CA VAL A 220 -17.14 1.85 -3.50
C VAL A 220 -17.13 3.36 -3.54
N ARG A 221 -17.92 3.97 -2.66
CA ARG A 221 -17.96 5.41 -2.46
C ARG A 221 -17.06 5.80 -1.30
N LEU A 222 -16.14 6.73 -1.55
CA LEU A 222 -15.22 7.30 -0.58
C LEU A 222 -15.44 8.81 -0.46
N LYS A 223 -15.15 9.34 0.72
CA LYS A 223 -15.06 10.77 1.02
C LYS A 223 -13.59 11.14 1.23
N LEU A 224 -13.08 12.05 0.41
CA LEU A 224 -11.74 12.61 0.51
C LEU A 224 -11.82 13.95 1.24
N TYR A 225 -11.02 14.11 2.29
CA TYR A 225 -11.03 15.34 3.08
C TYR A 225 -9.74 15.51 3.88
N LYS A 226 -8.96 16.57 3.56
CA LYS A 226 -7.77 16.98 4.32
C LYS A 226 -6.87 15.82 4.75
N GLY A 227 -6.31 15.12 3.79
CA GLY A 227 -5.43 13.96 3.94
C GLY A 227 -6.14 12.64 4.21
N ASN A 228 -7.45 12.66 4.51
CA ASN A 228 -8.19 11.48 4.89
C ASN A 228 -8.96 10.86 3.72
N ILE A 229 -9.06 9.53 3.77
CA ILE A 229 -9.96 8.72 2.96
C ILE A 229 -10.96 8.07 3.90
N CYS A 230 -12.24 8.43 3.81
CA CYS A 230 -13.29 7.87 4.66
C CYS A 230 -14.27 7.03 3.82
N PRO A 231 -14.52 5.76 4.17
CA PRO A 231 -15.59 4.97 3.55
C PRO A 231 -16.94 5.69 3.66
N ALA A 232 -17.70 5.73 2.57
CA ALA A 232 -18.99 6.42 2.48
C ALA A 232 -20.09 5.56 1.84
N GLY A 233 -19.81 4.30 1.54
CA GLY A 233 -20.76 3.33 1.00
C GLY A 233 -20.06 2.30 0.13
N VAL A 234 -20.60 1.09 0.10
CA VAL A 234 -20.12 0.00 -0.76
C VAL A 234 -21.31 -0.83 -1.22
N THR A 235 -21.30 -1.24 -2.49
CA THR A 235 -22.30 -2.14 -3.07
C THR A 235 -21.61 -3.20 -3.90
N ALA A 236 -22.13 -4.42 -3.88
CA ALA A 236 -21.65 -5.51 -4.71
C ALA A 236 -22.81 -6.45 -5.06
N PRO A 237 -22.93 -6.93 -6.32
CA PRO A 237 -23.91 -7.94 -6.68
C PRO A 237 -23.69 -9.27 -5.93
N LYS A 238 -22.44 -9.58 -5.55
CA LYS A 238 -22.07 -10.77 -4.76
C LYS A 238 -21.66 -10.39 -3.33
N SER A 239 -22.46 -9.55 -2.68
CA SER A 239 -22.31 -9.24 -1.26
C SER A 239 -22.57 -10.47 -0.39
N LEU A 240 -21.68 -10.73 0.57
CA LEU A 240 -21.92 -11.70 1.65
C LEU A 240 -22.63 -11.07 2.86
N TYR A 241 -22.83 -9.75 2.84
CA TYR A 241 -23.66 -9.06 3.82
C TYR A 241 -25.14 -9.29 3.52
N LEU A 242 -25.83 -9.94 4.46
CA LEU A 242 -27.27 -10.17 4.44
C LEU A 242 -27.92 -9.36 5.56
N GLU A 243 -28.69 -8.33 5.19
CA GLU A 243 -29.32 -7.40 6.14
C GLU A 243 -30.22 -8.12 7.15
N ASP A 244 -31.00 -9.10 6.69
CA ASP A 244 -31.91 -9.89 7.55
C ASP A 244 -31.17 -10.65 8.67
N LEU A 245 -29.93 -11.08 8.44
CA LEU A 245 -29.09 -11.76 9.44
C LEU A 245 -28.32 -10.77 10.34
N ALA A 246 -28.00 -9.59 9.82
CA ALA A 246 -27.23 -8.58 10.52
C ALA A 246 -28.09 -7.64 11.37
N SER A 247 -29.39 -7.53 11.05
CA SER A 247 -30.33 -6.70 11.79
C SER A 247 -30.60 -7.25 13.19
N PHE A 248 -31.06 -6.40 14.11
CA PHE A 248 -31.59 -6.82 15.41
C PHE A 248 -33.04 -7.32 15.32
N ALA A 249 -33.59 -7.47 14.11
CA ALA A 249 -34.93 -7.99 13.92
C ALA A 249 -34.95 -9.51 14.13
N ASP A 250 -36.12 -10.04 14.45
CA ASP A 250 -36.32 -11.48 14.56
C ASP A 250 -36.18 -12.10 13.15
N THR A 251 -35.31 -13.10 13.02
CA THR A 251 -34.98 -13.73 11.73
C THR A 251 -34.99 -15.24 11.87
N ASP A 252 -35.62 -15.91 10.90
CA ASP A 252 -35.65 -17.38 10.83
C ASP A 252 -34.33 -17.96 10.29
N LEU A 253 -33.39 -17.11 9.87
CA LEU A 253 -32.13 -17.51 9.26
C LEU A 253 -31.06 -17.89 10.31
N TYR A 254 -31.22 -17.55 11.59
CA TYR A 254 -30.27 -17.88 12.65
C TYR A 254 -30.92 -18.07 14.02
N ASP A 255 -30.86 -19.29 14.58
CA ASP A 255 -31.28 -19.55 15.97
C ASP A 255 -30.19 -19.13 16.96
N GLN A 256 -30.44 -18.04 17.69
CA GLN A 256 -29.56 -17.52 18.73
C GLN A 256 -29.21 -18.56 19.82
N LYS A 257 -30.02 -19.60 20.01
CA LYS A 257 -29.74 -20.67 20.99
C LYS A 257 -28.53 -21.51 20.61
N ASP A 258 -28.21 -21.64 19.32
CA ASP A 258 -27.06 -22.40 18.85
C ASP A 258 -25.73 -21.81 19.33
N ALA A 259 -25.69 -20.48 19.54
CA ALA A 259 -24.52 -19.80 20.09
C ALA A 259 -24.09 -20.37 21.44
N ALA A 260 -25.01 -20.86 22.28
CA ALA A 260 -24.69 -21.43 23.58
C ALA A 260 -23.84 -22.71 23.44
N GLY A 261 -24.20 -23.59 22.50
CA GLY A 261 -23.43 -24.80 22.20
C GLY A 261 -22.07 -24.45 21.59
N PHE A 262 -22.07 -23.55 20.59
CA PHE A 262 -20.86 -23.07 19.95
C PHE A 262 -19.85 -22.50 20.94
N ILE A 263 -20.25 -21.57 21.81
CA ILE A 263 -19.36 -20.91 22.78
C ILE A 263 -18.76 -21.93 23.75
N ARG A 264 -19.55 -22.91 24.21
CA ARG A 264 -19.07 -23.95 25.13
C ARG A 264 -17.98 -24.82 24.50
N CYS A 265 -18.15 -25.20 23.23
CA CYS A 265 -17.20 -26.03 22.51
C CYS A 265 -15.96 -25.22 22.09
N PHE A 266 -16.15 -24.07 21.44
CA PHE A 266 -15.07 -23.22 20.95
C PHE A 266 -14.21 -22.64 22.10
N GLY A 267 -14.85 -22.26 23.21
CA GLY A 267 -14.17 -21.74 24.39
C GLY A 267 -13.56 -22.80 25.32
N LEU A 268 -13.74 -24.09 25.03
CA LEU A 268 -13.29 -25.18 25.91
C LEU A 268 -11.78 -25.11 26.21
N PRO A 269 -10.86 -24.88 25.23
CA PRO A 269 -9.44 -24.76 25.52
C PRO A 269 -9.11 -23.61 26.48
N LEU A 270 -9.80 -22.47 26.34
CA LEU A 270 -9.64 -21.31 27.23
C LEU A 270 -10.09 -21.62 28.66
N LYS A 271 -11.24 -22.30 28.78
CA LYS A 271 -11.76 -22.77 30.08
C LYS A 271 -10.78 -23.71 30.77
N VAL A 272 -10.20 -24.66 30.05
CA VAL A 272 -9.20 -25.61 30.59
C VAL A 272 -7.97 -24.85 31.10
N ARG A 273 -7.41 -23.93 30.31
CA ARG A 273 -6.28 -23.10 30.73
C ARG A 273 -6.58 -22.34 32.02
N GLY A 274 -7.76 -21.71 32.11
CA GLY A 274 -8.19 -20.99 33.32
C GLY A 274 -8.30 -21.87 34.57
N LEU A 275 -8.78 -23.11 34.42
CA LEU A 275 -8.86 -24.08 35.52
C LEU A 275 -7.47 -24.50 36.01
N VAL A 276 -6.55 -24.79 35.09
CA VAL A 276 -5.17 -25.20 35.42
C VAL A 276 -4.43 -24.08 36.16
N GLU A 277 -4.51 -22.84 35.66
CA GLU A 277 -3.81 -21.70 36.30
C GLU A 277 -4.38 -21.38 37.69
N ARG A 278 -5.71 -21.48 37.87
CA ARG A 278 -6.33 -21.33 39.19
C ARG A 278 -5.88 -22.43 40.17
N ALA A 279 -5.72 -23.66 39.71
CA ALA A 279 -5.24 -24.76 40.54
C ALA A 279 -3.79 -24.53 41.00
N LYS A 280 -2.92 -24.00 40.12
CA LYS A 280 -1.54 -23.63 40.48
C LYS A 280 -1.48 -22.46 41.48
N GLY A 281 -2.36 -21.47 41.35
CA GLY A 281 -2.43 -20.33 42.27
C GLY A 281 -2.90 -20.70 43.69
N ARG A 282 -3.72 -21.76 43.83
CA ARG A 282 -4.20 -22.28 45.13
C ARG A 282 -3.18 -23.16 45.87
N GLY A 283 -2.06 -23.53 45.23
CA GLY A 283 -0.97 -24.29 45.86
C GLY A 283 0.17 -23.43 46.41
N LYS A 284 0.02 -22.09 46.41
CA LYS A 284 0.98 -21.11 46.94
C LYS A 284 0.46 -20.31 48.15
N GLN A 285 -0.65 -20.72 48.75
CA GLN A 285 -1.12 -20.28 50.08
C GLN A 285 -1.13 -21.49 51.00
#